data_AF-A0A7V2T1H9-F1
#
_entry.id   AF-A0A7V2T1H9-F1
#
_cell.length_a   1.000
_cell.length_b   1.000
_cell.length_c   1.000
_cell.angle_alpha   90.00
_cell.angle_beta   90.00
_cell.angle_gamma   90.00
#
_symmetry.space_group_name_H-M   'P 1'
#
loop_
_entity.id
_entity.type
_entity.pdbx_description
1 polymer ?
#
loop_
_entity_poly.entity_id
_entity_poly.type
_entity_poly.pdbx_seq_one_letter_code
_entity_poly.pdbx_strand_id
1 'polypeptide(L)' 'MSKSSTPHYPFSAVIGQDKLKTALLLAASDPLLGGVLISGNRGIAKSTLARSLADLLHNRAFVNCPLGVSEDRLLGSLDV' A
#
# COMPACT_ATOMS: atom_id res chain seq x y z
N MET A 1 10.01 -21.17 -2.52
CA MET A 1 9.95 -21.10 -1.04
C MET A 1 8.68 -20.34 -0.66
N SER A 2 7.64 -21.06 -0.24
CA SER A 2 6.33 -20.50 0.11
C SER A 2 6.47 -19.65 1.38
N LYS A 3 6.30 -18.33 1.29
CA LYS A 3 6.29 -17.45 2.46
C LYS A 3 4.92 -17.63 3.11
N SER A 4 4.88 -18.27 4.27
CA SER A 4 3.69 -18.34 5.13
C SER A 4 3.38 -16.93 5.66
N SER A 5 2.72 -16.11 4.84
CA SER A 5 2.22 -14.80 5.27
C SER A 5 0.96 -15.02 6.07
N THR A 6 1.00 -14.72 7.36
CA THR A 6 -0.22 -14.49 8.13
C THR A 6 -1.04 -13.42 7.40
N PRO A 7 -2.25 -13.76 6.91
CA PRO A 7 -3.03 -12.82 6.11
C PRO A 7 -3.40 -11.61 6.97
N HIS A 8 -3.26 -10.40 6.43
CA HIS A 8 -3.77 -9.20 7.07
C HIS A 8 -5.29 -9.19 7.05
N TYR A 9 -5.88 -8.29 7.84
CA TYR A 9 -7.33 -8.15 7.92
C TYR A 9 -7.93 -7.92 6.51
N PRO A 10 -8.91 -8.71 6.08
CA PRO A 10 -9.34 -8.75 4.68
C PRO A 10 -9.85 -7.39 4.17
N PHE A 11 -9.46 -7.03 2.94
CA PHE A 11 -9.81 -5.75 2.31
C PHE A 11 -11.33 -5.52 2.23
N SER A 12 -12.08 -6.57 1.89
CA SER A 12 -13.54 -6.54 1.79
C SER A 12 -14.25 -6.41 3.14
N ALA A 13 -13.62 -6.82 4.24
CA ALA A 13 -14.23 -6.78 5.57
C ALA A 13 -14.16 -5.41 6.23
N VAL A 14 -13.34 -4.48 5.72
CA VAL A 14 -13.31 -3.10 6.20
C VAL A 14 -14.61 -2.42 5.77
N ILE A 15 -15.44 -1.97 6.71
CA ILE A 15 -16.70 -1.30 6.40
C ILE A 15 -16.47 0.19 6.09
N GLY A 16 -17.16 0.71 5.07
CA GLY A 16 -17.03 2.08 4.60
C GLY A 16 -15.73 2.34 3.82
N GLN A 17 -15.25 3.60 3.86
CA GLN A 17 -14.05 4.07 3.15
C GLN A 17 -14.10 3.84 1.62
N ASP A 18 -15.28 3.95 1.01
CA ASP A 18 -15.50 3.58 -0.39
C ASP A 18 -14.60 4.36 -1.35
N LYS A 19 -14.42 5.67 -1.13
CA LYS A 19 -13.51 6.49 -1.93
C LYS A 19 -12.06 6.00 -1.86
N LEU A 20 -11.60 5.62 -0.67
CA LEU A 20 -10.23 5.10 -0.48
C LEU A 20 -10.07 3.72 -1.13
N LYS A 21 -11.05 2.83 -0.97
CA LYS A 21 -11.04 1.52 -1.64
C LYS A 21 -10.99 1.67 -3.15
N THR A 22 -11.83 2.53 -3.72
CA THR A 22 -11.84 2.80 -5.16
C THR A 22 -10.50 3.37 -5.63
N ALA A 23 -9.92 4.36 -4.93
CA ALA A 23 -8.62 4.92 -5.29
C ALA A 23 -7.51 3.86 -5.27
N LEU A 24 -7.50 3.00 -4.26
CA LEU A 24 -6.55 1.89 -4.14
C LEU A 24 -6.70 0.85 -5.25
N LEU A 25 -7.94 0.47 -5.59
CA LEU A 25 -8.20 -0.48 -6.67
C LEU A 25 -7.85 0.10 -8.04
N LEU A 26 -8.10 1.38 -8.26
CA LEU A 26 -7.69 2.07 -9.49
C LEU A 26 -6.16 2.09 -9.63
N ALA A 27 -5.44 2.48 -8.58
CA ALA A 27 -3.98 2.50 -8.59
C ALA A 27 -3.36 1.10 -8.72
N ALA A 28 -4.05 0.07 -8.21
CA ALA A 28 -3.65 -1.32 -8.42
C ALA A 28 -3.91 -1.80 -9.86
N SER A 29 -4.96 -1.31 -10.50
CA SER A 29 -5.37 -1.69 -11.85
C SER A 29 -4.55 -0.99 -12.93
N ASP A 30 -4.22 0.30 -12.76
CA ASP A 30 -3.49 1.09 -13.74
C ASP A 30 -2.29 1.80 -13.09
N PRO A 31 -1.06 1.27 -13.28
CA PRO A 31 0.16 1.88 -12.77
C PRO A 31 0.47 3.27 -13.36
N LEU A 32 -0.14 3.66 -14.49
CA LEU A 32 0.09 4.97 -15.12
C LEU A 32 -0.62 6.10 -14.36
N LEU A 33 -1.61 5.79 -13.52
CA LEU A 33 -2.24 6.74 -12.62
C LEU A 33 -1.26 7.25 -11.54
N GLY A 34 -0.10 6.61 -11.38
CA GLY A 34 0.91 6.96 -10.39
C GLY A 34 0.57 6.39 -9.01
N GLY A 35 0.66 7.24 -7.97
CA GLY A 35 0.48 6.86 -6.57
C GLY A 35 -0.72 7.52 -5.90
N VAL A 36 -1.25 6.89 -4.85
CA VAL A 36 -2.36 7.43 -4.05
C VAL A 36 -1.84 7.96 -2.73
N LEU A 37 -2.07 9.25 -2.46
CA LEU A 37 -1.82 9.86 -1.16
C LEU A 37 -3.04 9.68 -0.25
N ILE A 38 -2.86 9.00 0.89
CA ILE A 38 -3.94 8.71 1.84
C ILE A 38 -3.78 9.57 3.11
N SER A 39 -4.56 10.64 3.22
CA SER A 39 -4.61 11.52 4.41
C SER A 39 -5.88 11.27 5.26
N GLY A 40 -5.91 11.78 6.50
CA GLY A 40 -7.07 11.64 7.41
C GLY A 40 -6.73 11.35 8.88
N ASN A 41 -7.75 11.13 9.70
CA ASN A 41 -7.59 10.93 11.14
C ASN A 41 -7.01 9.55 11.48
N ARG A 42 -6.48 9.42 12.71
CA ARG A 42 -6.09 8.12 13.28
C ARG A 42 -7.33 7.25 13.47
N GLY A 43 -7.21 5.94 13.25
CA GLY A 43 -8.29 4.98 13.53
C GLY A 43 -9.22 4.66 12.35
N ILE A 44 -9.02 5.27 11.16
CA ILE A 44 -9.90 5.05 10.00
C ILE A 44 -9.43 3.91 9.06
N ALA A 45 -8.66 2.96 9.56
CA ALA A 45 -8.18 1.78 8.83
C ALA A 45 -7.33 2.03 7.56
N LYS A 46 -6.69 3.21 7.42
CA LYS A 46 -5.86 3.55 6.24
C LYS A 46 -4.74 2.55 5.96
N SER A 47 -3.90 2.31 6.96
CA SER A 47 -2.78 1.37 6.84
C SER A 47 -3.24 -0.09 6.83
N THR A 48 -4.43 -0.38 7.36
CA THR A 48 -5.06 -1.69 7.27
C THR A 48 -5.47 -2.00 5.82
N LEU A 49 -6.14 -1.07 5.15
CA LEU A 49 -6.53 -1.20 3.74
C LEU A 49 -5.32 -1.28 2.80
N ALA A 50 -4.28 -0.50 3.05
CA ALA A 50 -3.07 -0.52 2.24
C ALA A 50 -2.34 -1.87 2.32
N ARG A 51 -2.26 -2.48 3.52
CA ARG A 51 -1.64 -3.80 3.70
C ARG A 51 -2.51 -4.93 3.16
N SER A 52 -3.82 -4.87 3.36
CA SER A 52 -4.72 -5.90 2.86
C SER A 52 -4.85 -5.90 1.34
N LEU A 53 -4.66 -4.74 0.69
CA LEU A 53 -4.51 -4.69 -0.76
C LEU A 53 -3.23 -5.39 -1.23
N ALA A 54 -2.11 -5.22 -0.53
CA ALA A 54 -0.86 -5.88 -0.90
C ALA A 54 -0.99 -7.41 -0.84
N ASP A 55 -1.77 -7.94 0.11
CA ASP A 55 -2.08 -9.38 0.16
C ASP A 55 -2.88 -9.87 -1.06
N LEU A 56 -3.69 -8.99 -1.69
CA LEU A 56 -4.44 -9.31 -2.91
C LEU A 56 -3.59 -9.23 -4.17
N LEU A 57 -2.58 -8.36 -4.18
CA LEU A 57 -1.68 -8.16 -5.31
C LEU A 57 -0.55 -9.18 -5.25
N HIS A 58 -0.81 -10.38 -5.76
CA HIS A 58 0.17 -11.45 -5.91
C HIS A 58 1.51 -10.90 -6.46
N ASN A 59 2.61 -11.19 -5.77
CA ASN A 59 3.99 -10.74 -6.09
C ASN A 59 4.30 -9.25 -5.92
N ARG A 60 3.47 -8.44 -5.25
CA ARG A 60 3.81 -7.05 -4.86
C ARG A 60 4.10 -7.00 -3.36
N ALA A 61 5.35 -6.73 -2.99
CA ALA A 61 5.72 -6.58 -1.59
C ALA A 61 5.27 -5.21 -1.05
N PHE A 62 4.53 -5.21 0.07
CA PHE A 62 4.30 -3.99 0.83
C PHE A 62 5.61 -3.54 1.51
N VAL A 63 6.07 -2.32 1.22
CA VAL A 63 7.28 -1.76 1.82
C VAL A 63 6.89 -0.56 2.68
N ASN A 64 7.36 -0.54 3.93
CA ASN A 64 7.17 0.61 4.81
C ASN A 64 8.37 1.55 4.67
N CYS A 65 8.14 2.75 4.15
CA CYS A 65 9.18 3.77 4.01
C CYS A 65 9.44 4.48 5.35
N PRO A 66 10.69 4.61 5.80
CA PRO A 66 11.03 5.37 6.99
C PRO A 66 10.61 6.84 6.88
N LEU A 67 10.26 7.45 8.01
CA LEU A 67 9.97 8.89 8.06
C LEU A 67 11.24 9.69 7.74
N GLY A 68 11.13 10.68 6.86
CA GLY A 68 12.24 11.55 6.48
C GLY A 68 13.29 10.89 5.58
N VAL A 69 12.97 9.76 4.94
CA VAL A 69 13.84 9.18 3.91
C VAL A 69 13.88 10.12 2.70
N SER A 70 15.08 10.51 2.29
CA SER A 70 15.30 11.27 1.06
C SER A 70 15.29 10.31 -0.14
N GLU A 71 15.02 10.84 -1.33
CA GLU A 71 14.90 10.03 -2.56
C GLU A 71 16.19 9.24 -2.84
N ASP A 72 17.35 9.85 -2.64
CA ASP A 72 18.67 9.23 -2.75
C ASP A 72 18.87 8.05 -1.80
N ARG A 73 18.26 8.10 -0.60
CA ARG A 73 18.30 6.99 0.37
C ARG A 73 17.29 5.89 0.06
N LEU A 74 16.22 6.21 -0.67
CA LEU A 74 15.15 5.28 -1.00
C LEU A 74 15.48 4.48 -2.27
N LEU A 75 16.00 5.15 -3.31
CA LEU A 75 16.47 4.52 -4.55
C LEU A 75 17.87 3.92 -4.39
N GLY A 76 18.65 4.43 -3.43
CA GLY A 76 20.08 4.21 -3.31
C GLY A 76 20.88 5.22 -4.15
N SER A 77 22.10 5.54 -3.72
CA SER A 77 23.05 6.26 -4.57
C SER A 77 23.54 5.32 -5.66
N LEU A 78 22.93 5.39 -6.85
CA LEU A 78 23.48 4.79 -8.05
C LEU A 78 24.42 5.83 -8.68
N ASP A 79 25.71 5.70 -8.39
CA ASP A 79 26.75 6.41 -9.13
C ASP A 79 26.88 5.70 -10.48
N VAL A 80 26.23 6.24 -11.51
CA VAL A 80 26.39 5.85 -12.93
C VAL A 80 27.25 6.88 -13.64
#